data_AF-A0A661C4W7-F1
#
_entry.id   AF-A0A661C4W7-F1
#
_cell.length_a   1.000
_cell.length_b   1.000
_cell.length_c   1.000
_cell.angle_alpha   90.00
_cell.angle_beta   90.00
_cell.angle_gamma   90.00
#
_symmetry.space_group_name_H-M   'P 1'
#
loop_
_entity.id
_entity.type
_entity.pdbx_description
1 polymer ?
#
loop_
_entity_poly.entity_id
_entity_poly.type
_entity_poly.pdbx_seq_one_letter_code
_entity_poly.pdbx_strand_id
1 'polypeptide(L)'
;MAIRIPLLDPDKFLNRFLPWLRPLFSPVGLLLWFIVVVLAVLLGLVEAASLSTALRGQGILAPVNLLMLVLIYPLMKIVHEFSHGFAVKMWGGEVHEMGITLLVFMPVPYVDASAAWAIRDKHKRILVSAIGIMMELFLAALAMFVWVLVEPGMVRDAAFNVMLIGSVSTILFNANPLLRFDGYYVLQDSIEIPNLYTRASRYYLYLVQRYLLGMSEARTPVNVKGERAWFAVYGLAALFYRYFIMIVIILFLAESYLFVGVILGVWMFVTQVIQPVIRGLHFLFSSSALQGRRSKAVILALGSVSGLVLAVMLIPIALTTNVEGIVWVPNQAHVFTTNEGFVSEVYVESGSEVVPGTPLIRLQNPEQETQAVILRARQDELHIKINAKRLTDKVEAEVLKEELATVDAELAQLEKRLQSLLLRSEVTGKFILSDVYVLQGRYLQQGQLIAYIVNPEKLIVRSVLPQDDIGLLHKQLVNVEVRLAEFPANIIEAQIVRETPAASSQLPSRALGAIGGGDIAVMTSDNKGLTADEKVFHVDLRLPDDLQVTGLGGRAYIRFNHGSEPLFRQWLRNSRQLLLSRSLL
;
A
#
# COMPACT_ATOMS: atom_id res chain seq x y z
N MET A 1 13.42 -13.39 28.71
CA MET A 1 13.31 -13.98 30.05
C MET A 1 11.82 -14.09 30.35
N ALA A 2 11.35 -15.25 30.80
CA ALA A 2 9.96 -15.49 31.12
C ALA A 2 9.87 -15.65 32.63
N ILE A 3 9.12 -14.78 33.31
CA ILE A 3 8.90 -14.90 34.76
C ILE A 3 7.74 -15.87 34.94
N ARG A 4 8.00 -16.98 35.63
CA ARG A 4 6.98 -17.99 35.96
C ARG A 4 6.47 -17.73 37.36
N ILE A 5 5.15 -17.62 37.49
CA ILE A 5 4.47 -17.46 38.77
C ILE A 5 3.62 -18.71 38.96
N PRO A 6 4.06 -19.69 39.78
CA PRO A 6 3.25 -20.86 40.10
C PRO A 6 2.04 -20.41 40.92
N LEU A 7 0.84 -20.88 40.55
CA LEU A 7 -0.42 -20.47 41.18
C LEU A 7 -1.10 -21.60 41.94
N LEU A 8 -1.10 -22.82 41.38
CA LEU A 8 -1.81 -23.95 41.95
C LEU A 8 -1.15 -25.30 41.61
N ASP A 9 -1.41 -26.28 42.46
CA ASP A 9 -1.14 -27.70 42.19
C ASP A 9 -2.43 -28.36 41.66
N PRO A 10 -2.47 -28.74 40.36
CA PRO A 10 -3.67 -29.28 39.74
C PRO A 10 -3.83 -30.80 39.93
N ASP A 11 -2.88 -31.52 40.54
CA ASP A 11 -2.82 -32.99 40.43
C ASP A 11 -4.11 -33.67 40.91
N LYS A 12 -4.62 -33.24 42.08
CA LYS A 12 -5.87 -33.74 42.65
C LYS A 12 -7.09 -33.44 41.77
N PHE A 13 -7.14 -32.25 41.19
CA PHE A 13 -8.22 -31.85 40.28
C PHE A 13 -8.18 -32.72 39.03
N LEU A 14 -7.01 -32.87 38.40
CA LEU A 14 -6.86 -33.68 37.20
C LEU A 14 -7.22 -35.15 37.47
N ASN A 15 -6.77 -35.74 38.58
CA ASN A 15 -7.12 -37.12 38.96
C ASN A 15 -8.63 -37.32 39.14
N ARG A 16 -9.34 -36.33 39.69
CA ARG A 16 -10.79 -36.39 39.90
C ARG A 16 -11.57 -36.43 38.59
N PHE A 17 -11.16 -35.65 37.60
CA PHE A 17 -11.86 -35.54 36.30
C PHE A 17 -11.33 -36.51 35.24
N LEU A 18 -10.16 -37.12 35.46
CA LEU A 18 -9.54 -38.07 34.53
C LEU A 18 -10.50 -39.19 34.09
N PRO A 19 -11.30 -39.84 34.96
CA PRO A 19 -12.18 -40.94 34.53
C PRO A 19 -13.23 -40.52 33.49
N TRP A 20 -13.66 -39.25 33.53
CA TRP A 20 -14.68 -38.73 32.62
C TRP A 20 -14.10 -38.36 31.25
N LEU A 21 -12.80 -38.01 31.22
CA LEU A 21 -12.09 -37.67 29.99
C LEU A 21 -11.40 -38.87 29.34
N ARG A 22 -11.23 -40.00 30.05
CA ARG A 22 -10.68 -41.26 29.51
C ARG A 22 -11.29 -41.69 28.15
N PRO A 23 -12.62 -41.64 27.95
CA PRO A 23 -13.20 -42.02 26.66
C PRO A 23 -12.73 -41.14 25.50
N LEU A 24 -12.36 -39.87 25.73
CA LEU A 24 -11.89 -38.96 24.69
C LEU A 24 -10.49 -39.35 24.16
N PHE A 25 -9.68 -40.02 24.97
CA PHE A 25 -8.37 -40.54 24.57
C PHE A 25 -8.45 -41.92 23.89
N SER A 26 -9.66 -42.40 23.59
CA SER A 26 -9.88 -43.63 22.83
C SER A 26 -9.90 -43.37 21.31
N PRO A 27 -9.76 -44.41 20.46
CA PRO A 27 -9.94 -44.27 19.01
C PRO A 27 -11.31 -43.67 18.62
N VAL A 28 -12.35 -43.92 19.42
CA VAL A 28 -13.68 -43.33 19.21
C VAL A 28 -13.66 -41.83 19.48
N GLY A 29 -12.97 -41.39 20.55
CA GLY A 29 -12.79 -39.97 20.84
C GLY A 29 -12.01 -39.25 19.73
N LEU A 30 -10.96 -39.88 19.21
CA LEU A 30 -10.20 -39.35 18.07
C LEU A 30 -11.05 -39.26 16.79
N LEU A 31 -11.89 -40.27 16.52
CA LEU A 31 -12.80 -40.27 15.39
C LEU A 31 -13.83 -39.13 15.50
N LEU A 32 -14.41 -38.93 16.69
CA LEU A 32 -15.35 -37.84 16.95
C LEU A 32 -14.69 -36.47 16.77
N TRP A 33 -13.48 -36.30 17.32
CA TRP A 33 -12.69 -35.09 17.11
C TRP A 33 -12.47 -34.83 15.62
N PHE A 34 -12.07 -35.86 14.87
CA PHE A 34 -11.82 -35.76 13.43
C PHE A 34 -13.07 -35.36 12.65
N ILE A 35 -14.21 -35.99 12.94
CA ILE A 35 -15.50 -35.65 12.31
C ILE A 35 -15.85 -34.18 12.56
N VAL A 36 -15.77 -33.71 13.80
CA VAL A 36 -16.11 -32.32 14.16
C VAL A 36 -15.22 -31.32 13.44
N VAL A 37 -13.90 -31.56 13.42
CA VAL A 37 -12.95 -30.67 12.74
C VAL A 37 -13.16 -30.67 11.23
N VAL A 38 -13.33 -31.85 10.61
CA VAL A 38 -13.56 -31.95 9.16
C VAL A 38 -14.86 -31.26 8.75
N LEU A 39 -15.95 -31.47 9.50
CA LEU A 39 -17.23 -30.81 9.24
C LEU A 39 -17.10 -29.28 9.37
N ALA A 40 -16.37 -28.78 10.37
CA ALA A 40 -16.13 -27.34 10.51
C ALA A 40 -15.29 -26.78 9.36
N VAL A 41 -14.28 -27.51 8.88
CA VAL A 41 -13.48 -27.11 7.71
C VAL A 41 -14.35 -27.07 6.45
N LEU A 42 -15.16 -28.10 6.21
CA LEU A 42 -16.09 -28.12 5.07
C LEU A 42 -17.09 -26.95 5.15
N LEU A 43 -17.62 -26.67 6.34
CA LEU A 43 -18.50 -25.52 6.57
C LEU A 43 -17.77 -24.19 6.30
N GLY A 44 -16.50 -24.07 6.71
CA GLY A 44 -15.67 -22.89 6.43
C GLY A 44 -15.40 -22.68 4.94
N LEU A 45 -15.26 -23.76 4.18
CA LEU A 45 -15.12 -23.69 2.72
C LEU A 45 -16.42 -23.25 2.04
N VAL A 46 -17.58 -23.72 2.53
CA VAL A 46 -18.88 -23.28 2.04
C VAL A 46 -19.13 -21.79 2.36
N GLU A 47 -18.77 -21.36 3.57
CA GLU A 47 -18.95 -19.98 4.05
C GLU A 47 -17.74 -19.07 3.75
N ALA A 48 -16.86 -19.43 2.81
CA ALA A 48 -15.61 -18.72 2.56
C ALA A 48 -15.82 -17.24 2.20
N ALA A 49 -16.87 -16.93 1.43
CA ALA A 49 -17.22 -15.54 1.10
C ALA A 49 -17.65 -14.74 2.34
N SER A 50 -18.51 -15.32 3.18
CA SER A 50 -18.97 -14.74 4.44
C SER A 50 -17.79 -14.52 5.41
N LEU A 51 -16.89 -15.49 5.53
CA LEU A 51 -15.67 -15.38 6.33
C LEU A 51 -14.74 -14.28 5.82
N SER A 52 -14.56 -14.17 4.50
CA SER A 52 -13.72 -13.12 3.92
C SER A 52 -14.28 -11.72 4.17
N THR A 53 -15.61 -11.59 4.16
CA THR A 53 -16.32 -10.34 4.47
C THR A 53 -16.17 -10.02 5.95
N ALA A 54 -16.34 -11.00 6.83
CA ALA A 54 -16.17 -10.82 8.28
C ALA A 54 -14.74 -10.41 8.65
N LEU A 55 -13.71 -11.03 8.05
CA LEU A 55 -12.30 -10.66 8.24
C LEU A 55 -12.03 -9.19 7.89
N ARG A 56 -12.66 -8.67 6.81
CA ARG A 56 -12.51 -7.28 6.37
C ARG A 56 -13.37 -6.31 7.18
N GLY A 57 -14.58 -6.72 7.56
CA GLY A 57 -15.61 -5.86 8.15
C GLY A 57 -15.51 -5.70 9.67
N GLN A 58 -15.03 -6.70 10.42
CA GLN A 58 -14.95 -6.61 11.89
C GLN A 58 -13.91 -5.60 12.39
N GLY A 59 -12.93 -5.24 11.56
CA GLY A 59 -11.74 -4.54 12.02
C GLY A 59 -11.09 -5.33 13.14
N ILE A 60 -10.32 -6.38 12.81
CA ILE A 60 -9.68 -7.28 13.80
C ILE A 60 -8.94 -6.50 14.90
N LEU A 61 -8.42 -5.33 14.52
CA LEU A 61 -7.67 -4.42 15.38
C LEU A 61 -8.52 -3.31 16.01
N ALA A 62 -9.82 -3.23 15.75
CA ALA A 62 -10.69 -2.26 16.43
C ALA A 62 -10.56 -2.42 17.96
N PRO A 63 -10.50 -1.33 18.76
CA PRO A 63 -10.23 -1.40 20.20
C PRO A 63 -11.14 -2.36 20.99
N VAL A 64 -12.42 -2.41 20.63
CA VAL A 64 -13.39 -3.33 21.24
C VAL A 64 -13.07 -4.79 20.92
N ASN A 65 -12.68 -5.07 19.67
CA ASN A 65 -12.28 -6.42 19.25
C ASN A 65 -10.95 -6.83 19.90
N LEU A 66 -10.00 -5.90 20.04
CA LEU A 66 -8.74 -6.14 20.76
C LEU A 66 -8.98 -6.50 22.23
N LEU A 67 -9.88 -5.80 22.92
CA LEU A 67 -10.26 -6.16 24.28
C LEU A 67 -10.85 -7.57 24.34
N MET A 68 -11.71 -7.92 23.38
CA MET A 68 -12.28 -9.26 23.28
C MET A 68 -11.20 -10.33 23.04
N LEU A 69 -10.24 -10.08 22.14
CA LEU A 69 -9.09 -10.97 21.88
C LEU A 69 -8.22 -11.15 23.13
N VAL A 70 -7.94 -10.07 23.87
CA VAL A 70 -7.14 -10.11 25.12
C VAL A 70 -7.83 -10.95 26.20
N LEU A 71 -9.17 -10.99 26.23
CA LEU A 71 -9.91 -11.81 27.19
C LEU A 71 -10.06 -13.27 26.73
N ILE A 72 -10.32 -13.50 25.44
CA ILE A 72 -10.52 -14.85 24.88
C ILE A 72 -9.20 -15.64 24.87
N TYR A 73 -8.09 -15.00 24.51
CA TYR A 73 -6.82 -15.70 24.33
C TYR A 73 -6.34 -16.45 25.60
N PRO A 74 -6.30 -15.85 26.80
CA PRO A 74 -5.96 -16.57 28.02
C PRO A 74 -6.93 -17.72 28.32
N LEU A 75 -8.24 -17.55 28.09
CA LEU A 75 -9.23 -18.61 28.31
C LEU A 75 -8.96 -19.84 27.42
N MET A 76 -8.67 -19.62 26.14
CA MET A 76 -8.26 -20.70 25.24
C MET A 76 -6.98 -21.38 25.72
N LYS A 77 -6.00 -20.59 26.18
CA LYS A 77 -4.74 -21.12 26.70
C LYS A 77 -4.91 -21.90 28.00
N ILE A 78 -5.85 -21.53 28.87
CA ILE A 78 -6.18 -22.34 30.05
C ILE A 78 -6.62 -23.75 29.60
N VAL A 79 -7.56 -23.83 28.65
CA VAL A 79 -8.05 -25.13 28.14
C VAL A 79 -6.93 -25.95 27.47
N HIS A 80 -6.05 -25.28 26.74
CA HIS A 80 -4.85 -25.87 26.12
C HIS A 80 -3.91 -26.48 27.17
N GLU A 81 -3.52 -25.73 28.20
CA GLU A 81 -2.63 -26.22 29.26
C GLU A 81 -3.28 -27.32 30.11
N PHE A 82 -4.59 -27.24 30.37
CA PHE A 82 -5.31 -28.34 31.02
C PHE A 82 -5.29 -29.62 30.19
N SER A 83 -5.36 -29.51 28.86
CA SER A 83 -5.30 -30.65 27.96
C SER A 83 -3.95 -31.36 28.03
N HIS A 84 -2.85 -30.61 28.09
CA HIS A 84 -1.51 -31.15 28.38
C HIS A 84 -1.48 -31.88 29.72
N GLY A 85 -2.02 -31.26 30.77
CA GLY A 85 -2.12 -31.88 32.10
C GLY A 85 -2.87 -33.22 32.09
N PHE A 86 -4.06 -33.25 31.48
CA PHE A 86 -4.86 -34.48 31.37
C PHE A 86 -4.16 -35.56 30.53
N ALA A 87 -3.47 -35.18 29.45
CA ALA A 87 -2.72 -36.11 28.62
C ALA A 87 -1.59 -36.77 29.42
N VAL A 88 -0.82 -36.01 30.20
CA VAL A 88 0.23 -36.57 31.07
C VAL A 88 -0.36 -37.54 32.10
N LYS A 89 -1.46 -37.17 32.76
CA LYS A 89 -2.14 -38.03 33.75
C LYS A 89 -2.69 -39.32 33.14
N MET A 90 -3.10 -39.30 31.87
CA MET A 90 -3.62 -40.48 31.16
C MET A 90 -2.63 -41.65 31.13
N TRP A 91 -1.33 -41.33 31.09
CA TRP A 91 -0.25 -42.31 31.05
C TRP A 91 0.52 -42.42 32.36
N GLY A 92 -0.10 -42.01 33.48
CA GLY A 92 0.42 -42.21 34.82
C GLY A 92 1.49 -41.21 35.26
N GLY A 93 1.66 -40.10 34.53
CA GLY A 93 2.49 -38.99 35.00
C GLY A 93 1.83 -38.20 36.14
N GLU A 94 2.61 -37.34 36.80
CA GLU A 94 2.13 -36.42 37.83
C GLU A 94 2.33 -34.97 37.36
N VAL A 95 1.42 -34.08 37.77
CA VAL A 95 1.44 -32.67 37.36
C VAL A 95 1.19 -31.81 38.59
N HIS A 96 2.27 -31.23 39.14
CA HIS A 96 2.25 -30.51 40.42
C HIS A 96 2.28 -28.99 40.30
N GLU A 97 2.48 -28.45 39.09
CA GLU A 97 2.64 -27.00 38.88
C GLU A 97 1.80 -26.51 37.68
N MET A 98 0.87 -25.59 37.96
CA MET A 98 0.21 -24.73 36.97
C MET A 98 0.28 -23.28 37.43
N GLY A 99 0.45 -22.36 36.48
CA GLY A 99 0.60 -20.96 36.80
C GLY A 99 0.46 -20.02 35.62
N ILE A 100 0.99 -18.82 35.78
CA ILE A 100 1.04 -17.80 34.72
C ILE A 100 2.50 -17.47 34.42
N THR A 101 2.83 -17.44 33.14
CA THR A 101 4.09 -16.94 32.61
C THR A 101 3.87 -15.58 31.95
N LEU A 102 4.68 -14.59 32.30
CA LEU A 102 4.66 -13.29 31.61
C LEU A 102 5.54 -13.34 30.35
N LEU A 103 4.91 -13.40 29.18
CA LEU A 103 5.57 -13.36 27.88
C LEU A 103 5.31 -12.00 27.23
N VAL A 104 6.34 -11.14 27.15
CA VAL A 104 6.24 -9.76 26.62
C VAL A 104 5.11 -8.98 27.32
N PHE A 105 5.08 -9.03 28.65
CA PHE A 105 4.05 -8.44 29.52
C PHE A 105 2.62 -9.01 29.38
N MET A 106 2.39 -9.99 28.50
CA MET A 106 1.13 -10.72 28.43
C MET A 106 1.13 -11.89 29.42
N PRO A 107 0.13 -12.00 30.31
CA PRO A 107 -0.03 -13.19 31.16
C PRO A 107 -0.55 -14.36 30.33
N VAL A 108 0.26 -15.41 30.22
CA VAL A 108 -0.10 -16.65 29.52
C VAL A 108 -0.10 -17.81 30.53
N PRO A 109 -1.19 -18.59 30.63
CA PRO A 109 -1.22 -19.82 31.43
C PRO A 109 -0.10 -20.79 31.04
N TYR A 110 0.41 -21.57 31.99
CA TYR A 110 1.30 -22.70 31.71
C TYR A 110 1.03 -23.89 32.63
N VAL A 111 1.31 -25.10 32.16
CA VAL A 111 1.43 -26.33 32.97
C VAL A 111 2.84 -26.90 32.89
N ASP A 112 3.36 -27.43 34.01
CA ASP A 112 4.57 -28.24 33.99
C ASP A 112 4.26 -29.68 33.53
N ALA A 113 4.42 -29.92 32.23
CA ALA A 113 4.27 -31.24 31.61
C ALA A 113 5.58 -32.06 31.57
N SER A 114 6.60 -31.73 32.38
CA SER A 114 7.92 -32.39 32.33
C SER A 114 7.87 -33.90 32.57
N ALA A 115 6.87 -34.41 33.30
CA ALA A 115 6.66 -35.84 33.50
C ALA A 115 6.41 -36.62 32.18
N ALA A 116 6.00 -35.94 31.09
CA ALA A 116 5.84 -36.55 29.77
C ALA A 116 7.14 -37.19 29.23
N TRP A 117 8.31 -36.67 29.62
CA TRP A 117 9.61 -37.19 29.19
C TRP A 117 9.90 -38.60 29.72
N ALA A 118 9.26 -39.02 30.81
CA ALA A 118 9.39 -40.37 31.36
C ALA A 118 8.58 -41.43 30.58
N ILE A 119 7.68 -41.00 29.69
CA ILE A 119 6.86 -41.91 28.89
C ILE A 119 7.73 -42.60 27.83
N ARG A 120 7.83 -43.94 27.92
CA ARG A 120 8.68 -44.75 27.02
C ARG A 120 8.21 -44.76 25.58
N ASP A 121 6.90 -44.80 25.36
CA ASP A 121 6.29 -44.87 24.03
C ASP A 121 6.29 -43.48 23.38
N LYS A 122 6.97 -43.37 22.22
CA LYS A 122 7.08 -42.10 21.48
C LYS A 122 5.73 -41.60 20.98
N HIS A 123 4.80 -42.47 20.60
CA HIS A 123 3.50 -42.03 20.07
C HIS A 123 2.66 -41.36 21.15
N LYS A 124 2.79 -41.81 22.40
CA LYS A 124 2.16 -41.18 23.56
C LYS A 124 2.79 -39.83 23.87
N ARG A 125 4.13 -39.71 23.82
CA ARG A 125 4.81 -38.40 23.97
C ARG A 125 4.42 -37.40 22.88
N ILE A 126 4.35 -37.86 21.63
CA ILE A 126 3.88 -37.07 20.49
C ILE A 126 2.45 -36.60 20.75
N LEU A 127 1.56 -37.49 21.23
CA LEU A 127 0.18 -37.13 21.52
C LEU A 127 0.06 -36.15 22.70
N VAL A 128 0.88 -36.28 23.76
CA VAL A 128 0.97 -35.25 24.82
C VAL A 128 1.31 -33.91 24.18
N SER A 129 2.37 -33.83 23.37
CA SER A 129 2.77 -32.58 22.72
C SER A 129 1.71 -32.04 21.74
N ALA A 130 0.94 -32.92 21.07
CA ALA A 130 -0.06 -32.53 20.09
C ALA A 130 -1.42 -32.15 20.70
N ILE A 131 -1.72 -32.55 21.95
CA ILE A 131 -3.08 -32.43 22.51
C ILE A 131 -3.52 -30.97 22.64
N GLY A 132 -2.59 -30.06 22.95
CA GLY A 132 -2.87 -28.62 23.02
C GLY A 132 -3.32 -28.07 21.67
N ILE A 133 -2.62 -28.44 20.59
CA ILE A 133 -2.97 -28.09 19.20
C ILE A 133 -4.33 -28.70 18.83
N MET A 134 -4.54 -29.98 19.14
CA MET A 134 -5.80 -30.66 18.84
C MET A 134 -6.99 -29.99 19.55
N MET A 135 -6.79 -29.57 20.80
CA MET A 135 -7.82 -28.90 21.59
C MET A 135 -8.12 -27.49 21.05
N GLU A 136 -7.10 -26.72 20.68
CA GLU A 136 -7.30 -25.40 20.05
C GLU A 136 -8.07 -25.52 18.71
N LEU A 137 -7.73 -26.51 17.88
CA LEU A 137 -8.44 -26.78 16.63
C LEU A 137 -9.88 -27.24 16.87
N PHE A 138 -10.13 -28.02 17.92
CA PHE A 138 -11.48 -28.45 18.29
C PHE A 138 -12.33 -27.25 18.77
N LEU A 139 -11.76 -26.37 19.59
CA LEU A 139 -12.44 -25.13 19.99
C LEU A 139 -12.74 -24.24 18.78
N ALA A 140 -11.81 -24.12 17.84
CA ALA A 140 -12.03 -23.39 16.60
C ALA A 140 -13.16 -24.02 15.76
N ALA A 141 -13.22 -25.35 15.70
CA ALA A 141 -14.28 -26.07 14.99
C ALA A 141 -15.66 -25.82 15.63
N LEU A 142 -15.76 -25.91 16.97
CA LEU A 142 -16.98 -25.56 17.68
C LEU A 142 -17.40 -24.10 17.45
N ALA A 143 -16.43 -23.19 17.50
CA ALA A 143 -16.67 -21.77 17.26
C ALA A 143 -17.14 -21.49 15.82
N MET A 144 -16.67 -22.25 14.82
CA MET A 144 -17.18 -22.16 13.46
C MET A 144 -18.67 -22.51 13.37
N PHE A 145 -19.11 -23.59 14.04
CA PHE A 145 -20.54 -23.93 14.07
C PHE A 145 -21.36 -22.84 14.75
N VAL A 146 -20.90 -22.31 15.89
CA VAL A 146 -21.56 -21.20 16.58
C VAL A 146 -21.62 -19.95 15.69
N TRP A 147 -20.53 -19.63 14.99
CA TRP A 147 -20.45 -18.45 14.14
C TRP A 147 -21.44 -18.45 12.97
N VAL A 148 -21.74 -19.64 12.43
CA VAL A 148 -22.73 -19.81 11.35
C VAL A 148 -24.16 -19.80 11.89
N LEU A 149 -24.39 -20.39 13.06
CA LEU A 149 -25.73 -20.54 13.63
C LEU A 149 -26.25 -19.28 14.32
N VAL A 150 -25.36 -18.36 14.71
CA VAL A 150 -25.72 -17.18 15.50
C VAL A 150 -25.80 -15.92 14.63
N GLU A 151 -26.81 -15.09 14.88
CA GLU A 151 -27.00 -13.79 14.23
C GLU A 151 -25.86 -12.79 14.58
N PRO A 152 -25.62 -11.74 13.77
CA PRO A 152 -24.61 -10.72 14.06
C PRO A 152 -24.72 -10.13 15.49
N GLY A 153 -23.62 -10.13 16.23
CA GLY A 153 -23.54 -9.61 17.60
C GLY A 153 -22.32 -10.14 18.36
N MET A 154 -22.18 -9.77 19.63
CA MET A 154 -20.98 -10.08 20.44
C MET A 154 -20.64 -11.57 20.51
N VAL A 155 -21.64 -12.46 20.55
CA VAL A 155 -21.43 -13.91 20.58
C VAL A 155 -20.84 -14.40 19.26
N ARG A 156 -21.35 -13.89 18.14
CA ARG A 156 -20.82 -14.20 16.82
C ARG A 156 -19.41 -13.65 16.68
N ASP A 157 -19.13 -12.45 17.17
CA ASP A 157 -17.78 -11.87 17.14
C ASP A 157 -16.78 -12.66 18.01
N ALA A 158 -17.20 -13.08 19.19
CA ALA A 158 -16.39 -13.94 20.06
C ALA A 158 -16.12 -15.30 19.41
N ALA A 159 -17.12 -15.93 18.79
CA ALA A 159 -16.95 -17.18 18.06
C ALA A 159 -15.97 -17.01 16.88
N PHE A 160 -16.06 -15.91 16.14
CA PHE A 160 -15.10 -15.59 15.09
C PHE A 160 -13.67 -15.47 15.64
N ASN A 161 -13.49 -14.75 16.75
CA ASN A 161 -12.19 -14.59 17.39
C ASN A 161 -11.61 -15.92 17.91
N VAL A 162 -12.42 -16.77 18.54
CA VAL A 162 -12.01 -18.12 18.97
C VAL A 162 -11.60 -18.96 17.78
N MET A 163 -12.39 -18.93 16.70
CA MET A 163 -12.07 -19.62 15.45
C MET A 163 -10.76 -19.11 14.85
N LEU A 164 -10.56 -17.79 14.78
CA LEU A 164 -9.36 -17.16 14.22
C LEU A 164 -8.10 -17.52 15.02
N ILE A 165 -8.16 -17.40 16.36
CA ILE A 165 -7.05 -17.77 17.25
C ILE A 165 -6.78 -19.28 17.13
N GLY A 166 -7.80 -20.11 17.32
CA GLY A 166 -7.65 -21.57 17.39
C GLY A 166 -7.31 -22.23 16.05
N SER A 167 -7.51 -21.55 14.92
CA SER A 167 -7.09 -22.01 13.60
C SER A 167 -5.81 -21.33 13.13
N VAL A 168 -5.84 -20.05 12.80
CA VAL A 168 -4.71 -19.32 12.19
C VAL A 168 -3.53 -19.24 13.13
N SER A 169 -3.75 -18.82 14.39
CA SER A 169 -2.64 -18.72 15.36
C SER A 169 -2.08 -20.10 15.71
N THR A 170 -2.95 -21.08 15.91
CA THR A 170 -2.52 -22.45 16.22
C THR A 170 -1.71 -23.05 15.08
N ILE A 171 -2.16 -22.95 13.82
CA ILE A 171 -1.49 -23.58 12.67
C ILE A 171 -0.18 -22.88 12.35
N LEU A 172 -0.16 -21.54 12.30
CA LEU A 172 1.03 -20.79 11.93
C LEU A 172 2.09 -20.76 13.04
N PHE A 173 1.68 -20.75 14.31
CA PHE A 173 2.62 -20.61 15.43
C PHE A 173 2.78 -21.89 16.23
N ASN A 174 1.70 -22.42 16.84
CA ASN A 174 1.81 -23.52 17.79
C ASN A 174 2.13 -24.86 17.12
N ALA A 175 1.44 -25.21 16.04
CA ALA A 175 1.62 -26.44 15.28
C ALA A 175 2.84 -26.41 14.36
N ASN A 176 3.44 -25.22 14.15
CA ASN A 176 4.60 -25.09 13.31
C ASN A 176 5.87 -25.59 14.02
N PRO A 177 6.54 -26.64 13.50
CA PRO A 177 7.72 -27.21 14.16
C PRO A 177 8.97 -26.30 14.15
N LEU A 178 8.96 -25.27 13.31
CA LEU A 178 10.06 -24.32 13.15
C LEU A 178 10.12 -23.28 14.27
N LEU A 179 9.04 -23.12 15.03
CA LEU A 179 8.98 -22.28 16.22
C LEU A 179 8.93 -23.18 17.47
N ARG A 180 9.51 -22.72 18.58
CA ARG A 180 9.65 -23.52 19.83
C ARG A 180 8.35 -23.57 20.64
N PHE A 181 7.29 -24.04 20.02
CA PHE A 181 5.98 -24.34 20.61
C PHE A 181 5.70 -25.85 20.53
N ASP A 182 4.46 -26.27 20.72
CA ASP A 182 4.03 -27.67 20.75
C ASP A 182 4.43 -28.48 19.50
N GLY A 183 4.29 -27.90 18.30
CA GLY A 183 4.66 -28.51 17.03
C GLY A 183 6.15 -28.84 16.96
N TYR A 184 7.00 -28.05 17.61
CA TYR A 184 8.43 -28.36 17.73
C TYR A 184 8.65 -29.62 18.58
N TYR A 185 7.93 -29.79 19.69
CA TYR A 185 8.05 -30.97 20.53
C TYR A 185 7.45 -32.21 19.86
N VAL A 186 6.36 -32.07 19.10
CA VAL A 186 5.83 -33.11 18.21
C VAL A 186 6.90 -33.59 17.24
N LEU A 187 7.59 -32.68 16.54
CA LEU A 187 8.68 -33.05 15.63
C LEU A 187 9.85 -33.68 16.39
N GLN A 188 10.24 -33.08 17.53
CA GLN A 188 11.36 -33.53 18.37
C GLN A 188 11.18 -34.99 18.80
N ASP A 189 9.98 -35.35 19.29
CA ASP A 189 9.64 -36.72 19.70
C ASP A 189 9.47 -37.65 18.50
N SER A 190 9.01 -37.15 17.35
CA SER A 190 8.85 -37.95 16.12
C SER A 190 10.19 -38.42 15.55
N ILE A 191 11.20 -37.56 15.57
CA ILE A 191 12.54 -37.87 15.06
C ILE A 191 13.52 -38.33 16.14
N GLU A 192 13.09 -38.32 17.41
CA GLU A 192 13.86 -38.75 18.59
C GLU A 192 15.19 -38.02 18.78
N ILE A 193 15.25 -36.74 18.37
CA ILE A 193 16.43 -35.87 18.54
C ILE A 193 16.11 -34.83 19.63
N PRO A 194 16.53 -35.03 20.89
CA PRO A 194 16.23 -34.09 21.97
C PRO A 194 16.93 -32.75 21.74
N ASN A 195 16.27 -31.66 22.11
CA ASN A 195 16.81 -30.30 22.02
C ASN A 195 17.26 -29.91 20.59
N LEU A 196 16.56 -30.40 19.56
CA LEU A 196 16.82 -30.15 18.14
C LEU A 196 17.16 -28.68 17.86
N TYR A 197 16.38 -27.72 18.36
CA TYR A 197 16.60 -26.29 18.11
C TYR A 197 17.95 -25.80 18.62
N THR A 198 18.28 -26.13 19.88
CA THR A 198 19.52 -25.70 20.52
C THR A 198 20.71 -26.41 19.89
N ARG A 199 20.59 -27.70 19.54
CA ARG A 199 21.66 -28.48 18.90
C ARG A 199 21.91 -28.02 17.47
N ALA A 200 20.86 -27.72 16.70
CA ALA A 200 20.98 -27.13 15.36
C ALA A 200 21.66 -25.76 15.41
N SER A 201 21.27 -24.88 16.34
CA SER A 201 21.92 -23.58 16.53
C SER A 201 23.41 -23.72 16.87
N ARG A 202 23.77 -24.67 17.75
CA ARG A 202 25.17 -24.99 18.07
C ARG A 202 25.92 -25.58 16.88
N TYR A 203 25.24 -26.32 16.00
CA TYR A 203 25.86 -26.88 14.80
C TYR A 203 26.29 -25.76 13.82
N TYR A 204 25.46 -24.75 13.61
CA TYR A 204 25.85 -23.57 12.83
C TYR A 204 27.01 -22.80 13.45
N LEU A 205 27.00 -22.62 14.79
CA LEU A 205 28.12 -22.02 15.50
C LEU A 205 29.41 -22.83 15.30
N TYR A 206 29.33 -24.17 15.36
CA TYR A 206 30.45 -25.06 15.07
C TYR A 206 30.96 -24.89 13.62
N LEU A 207 30.07 -24.78 12.63
CA LEU A 207 30.48 -24.57 11.23
C LEU A 207 31.24 -23.24 11.06
N VAL A 208 30.73 -22.17 11.69
CA VAL A 208 31.41 -20.86 11.70
C VAL A 208 32.77 -20.97 12.38
N GLN A 209 32.86 -21.58 13.56
CA GLN A 209 34.12 -21.72 14.29
C GLN A 209 35.13 -22.58 13.51
N ARG A 210 34.70 -23.71 12.95
CA ARG A 210 35.58 -24.67 12.27
C ARG A 210 36.05 -24.17 10.91
N TYR A 211 35.13 -23.69 10.08
CA TYR A 211 35.40 -23.39 8.67
C TYR A 211 35.67 -21.91 8.43
N LEU A 212 34.93 -21.01 9.08
CA LEU A 212 35.10 -19.56 8.89
C LEU A 212 36.27 -19.02 9.74
N LEU A 213 36.34 -19.41 11.01
CA LEU A 213 37.36 -18.94 11.96
C LEU A 213 38.60 -19.84 12.02
N GLY A 214 38.59 -20.99 11.33
CA GLY A 214 39.73 -21.91 11.27
C GLY A 214 40.09 -22.58 12.61
N MET A 215 39.12 -22.71 13.52
CA MET A 215 39.31 -23.33 14.84
C MET A 215 39.29 -24.87 14.72
N SER A 216 40.47 -25.48 14.67
CA SER A 216 40.63 -26.93 14.55
C SER A 216 40.22 -27.73 15.79
N GLU A 217 39.99 -27.08 16.93
CA GLU A 217 39.57 -27.73 18.18
C GLU A 217 38.05 -27.63 18.45
N ALA A 218 37.29 -26.98 17.56
CA ALA A 218 35.84 -26.90 17.69
C ALA A 218 35.21 -28.30 17.72
N ARG A 219 34.40 -28.59 18.75
CA ARG A 219 33.72 -29.88 18.91
C ARG A 219 32.37 -29.86 18.20
N THR A 220 32.08 -30.93 17.45
CA THR A 220 30.79 -31.08 16.77
C THR A 220 29.69 -31.46 17.77
N PRO A 221 28.47 -30.86 17.69
CA PRO A 221 27.32 -31.26 18.50
C PRO A 221 26.56 -32.50 17.94
N VAL A 222 27.06 -33.05 16.84
CA VAL A 222 26.51 -34.23 16.14
C VAL A 222 27.02 -35.49 16.82
N ASN A 223 26.09 -36.31 17.30
CA ASN A 223 26.39 -37.60 17.91
C ASN A 223 26.24 -38.74 16.90
N VAL A 224 25.27 -38.64 15.98
CA VAL A 224 24.93 -39.70 15.01
C VAL A 224 24.97 -39.16 13.58
N LYS A 225 25.35 -39.99 12.60
CA LYS A 225 25.51 -39.59 11.18
C LYS A 225 24.27 -38.89 10.59
N GLY A 226 23.06 -39.33 10.95
CA GLY A 226 21.80 -38.76 10.44
C GLY A 226 21.45 -37.37 10.97
N GLU A 227 21.98 -36.96 12.13
CA GLU A 227 21.63 -35.68 12.75
C GLU A 227 22.16 -34.47 11.98
N ARG A 228 23.22 -34.64 11.18
CA ARG A 228 23.84 -33.54 10.40
C ARG A 228 22.86 -32.89 9.43
N ALA A 229 22.13 -33.73 8.68
CA ALA A 229 21.15 -33.26 7.71
C ALA A 229 19.98 -32.57 8.42
N TRP A 230 19.50 -33.14 9.53
CA TRP A 230 18.47 -32.52 10.36
C TRP A 230 18.90 -31.16 10.89
N PHE A 231 20.10 -31.02 11.46
CA PHE A 231 20.58 -29.74 11.99
C PHE A 231 20.74 -28.68 10.91
N ALA A 232 21.23 -29.05 9.72
CA ALA A 232 21.37 -28.12 8.60
C ALA A 232 20.00 -27.68 8.08
N VAL A 233 19.12 -28.62 7.72
CA VAL A 233 17.81 -28.28 7.14
C VAL A 233 16.93 -27.58 8.16
N TYR A 234 16.79 -28.13 9.36
CA TYR A 234 15.94 -27.56 10.41
C TYR A 234 16.44 -26.19 10.86
N GLY A 235 17.75 -26.04 11.10
CA GLY A 235 18.28 -24.77 11.62
C GLY A 235 18.11 -23.63 10.61
N LEU A 236 18.29 -23.89 9.31
CA LEU A 236 18.04 -22.91 8.26
C LEU A 236 16.54 -22.60 8.12
N ALA A 237 15.70 -23.63 8.07
CA ALA A 237 14.25 -23.46 7.94
C ALA A 237 13.67 -22.69 9.14
N ALA A 238 14.08 -23.02 10.36
CA ALA A 238 13.66 -22.32 11.58
C ALA A 238 14.12 -20.87 11.61
N LEU A 239 15.32 -20.58 11.10
CA LEU A 239 15.83 -19.22 10.98
C LEU A 239 14.97 -18.39 10.02
N PHE A 240 14.78 -18.89 8.78
CA PHE A 240 14.01 -18.18 7.76
C PHE A 240 12.55 -18.01 8.16
N TYR A 241 11.92 -19.06 8.69
CA TYR A 241 10.53 -18.99 9.12
C TYR A 241 10.32 -17.98 10.25
N ARG A 242 11.23 -17.94 11.23
CA ARG A 242 11.18 -16.95 12.32
C ARG A 242 11.28 -15.52 11.80
N TYR A 243 12.20 -15.26 10.87
CA TYR A 243 12.31 -13.93 10.26
C TYR A 243 11.11 -13.57 9.41
N PHE A 244 10.63 -14.51 8.59
CA PHE A 244 9.45 -14.34 7.76
C PHE A 244 8.24 -13.93 8.60
N ILE A 245 7.91 -14.70 9.64
CA ILE A 245 6.76 -14.41 10.51
C ILE A 245 6.92 -13.07 11.23
N MET A 246 8.11 -12.77 11.74
CA MET A 246 8.35 -11.51 12.45
C MET A 246 8.23 -10.30 11.52
N ILE A 247 8.74 -10.38 10.29
CA ILE A 247 8.59 -9.32 9.27
C ILE A 247 7.12 -9.16 8.90
N VAL A 248 6.39 -10.25 8.65
CA VAL A 248 4.95 -10.21 8.33
C VAL A 248 4.16 -9.55 9.46
N ILE A 249 4.41 -9.92 10.72
CA ILE A 249 3.75 -9.30 11.89
C ILE A 249 4.10 -7.81 11.96
N ILE A 250 5.37 -7.44 11.79
CA ILE A 250 5.80 -6.03 11.87
C ILE A 250 5.14 -5.21 10.76
N LEU A 251 5.12 -5.68 9.52
CA LEU A 251 4.49 -4.97 8.40
C LEU A 251 2.98 -4.84 8.62
N PHE A 252 2.31 -5.93 8.98
CA PHE A 252 0.89 -5.94 9.29
C PHE A 252 0.52 -4.98 10.43
N LEU A 253 1.31 -4.98 11.51
CA LEU A 253 1.12 -4.03 12.62
C LEU A 253 1.51 -2.61 12.25
N ALA A 254 2.50 -2.39 11.38
CA ALA A 254 2.91 -1.04 10.98
C ALA A 254 1.85 -0.34 10.12
N GLU A 255 1.14 -1.09 9.26
CA GLU A 255 0.02 -0.56 8.47
C GLU A 255 -1.14 -0.07 9.36
N SER A 256 -1.41 -0.76 10.47
CA SER A 256 -2.53 -0.41 11.36
C SER A 256 -2.14 0.45 12.57
N TYR A 257 -0.91 0.26 13.08
CA TYR A 257 -0.34 0.87 14.27
C TYR A 257 1.17 1.12 14.07
N LEU A 258 1.50 2.16 13.29
CA LEU A 258 2.89 2.51 12.96
C LEU A 258 3.82 2.48 14.17
N PHE A 259 3.40 3.04 15.31
CA PHE A 259 4.20 3.08 16.54
C PHE A 259 4.56 1.67 17.06
N VAL A 260 3.60 0.74 17.10
CA VAL A 260 3.82 -0.62 17.57
C VAL A 260 4.72 -1.38 16.57
N GLY A 261 4.47 -1.22 15.27
CA GLY A 261 5.31 -1.79 14.21
C GLY A 261 6.77 -1.33 14.32
N VAL A 262 7.00 -0.04 14.52
CA VAL A 262 8.35 0.53 14.70
C VAL A 262 9.03 -0.03 15.95
N ILE A 263 8.34 -0.10 17.10
CA ILE A 263 8.91 -0.66 18.33
C ILE A 263 9.32 -2.12 18.13
N LEU A 264 8.44 -2.94 17.54
CA LEU A 264 8.73 -4.34 17.26
C LEU A 264 9.87 -4.49 16.25
N GLY A 265 9.94 -3.62 15.24
CA GLY A 265 11.03 -3.55 14.27
C GLY A 265 12.38 -3.23 14.91
N VAL A 266 12.44 -2.22 15.78
CA VAL A 266 13.64 -1.87 16.55
C VAL A 266 14.04 -3.04 17.47
N TRP A 267 13.07 -3.62 18.19
CA TRP A 267 13.33 -4.76 19.07
C TRP A 267 13.88 -5.98 18.31
N MET A 268 13.29 -6.31 17.16
CA MET A 268 13.80 -7.32 16.23
C MET A 268 15.22 -7.01 15.80
N PHE A 269 15.49 -5.81 15.32
CA PHE A 269 16.80 -5.40 14.82
C PHE A 269 17.87 -5.49 15.92
N VAL A 270 17.55 -5.00 17.12
CA VAL A 270 18.45 -5.07 18.27
C VAL A 270 18.75 -6.52 18.67
N THR A 271 17.71 -7.36 18.81
CA THR A 271 17.87 -8.72 19.33
C THR A 271 18.45 -9.71 18.31
N GLN A 272 18.20 -9.51 17.01
CA GLN A 272 18.56 -10.45 15.96
C GLN A 272 19.77 -10.01 15.13
N VAL A 273 20.08 -8.70 15.09
CA VAL A 273 21.25 -8.16 14.37
C VAL A 273 22.29 -7.64 15.34
N ILE A 274 21.94 -6.64 16.16
CA ILE A 274 22.93 -5.96 17.01
C ILE A 274 23.50 -6.91 18.07
N GLN A 275 22.66 -7.62 18.82
CA GLN A 275 23.13 -8.51 19.90
C GLN A 275 24.03 -9.65 19.40
N PRO A 276 23.68 -10.41 18.34
CA PRO A 276 24.58 -11.43 17.80
C PRO A 276 25.90 -10.86 17.28
N VAL A 277 25.89 -9.67 16.65
CA VAL A 277 27.10 -8.98 16.20
C VAL A 277 27.98 -8.61 17.40
N ILE A 278 27.41 -8.00 18.45
CA ILE A 278 28.16 -7.67 19.68
C ILE A 278 28.75 -8.93 20.32
N ARG A 279 27.98 -10.02 20.43
CA ARG A 279 28.48 -11.29 20.98
C ARG A 279 29.57 -11.90 20.10
N GLY A 280 29.45 -11.81 18.79
CA GLY A 280 30.45 -12.25 17.83
C GLY A 280 31.76 -11.46 17.94
N LEU A 281 31.67 -10.13 18.00
CA LEU A 281 32.82 -9.25 18.22
C LEU A 281 33.47 -9.54 19.58
N HIS A 282 32.69 -9.62 20.65
CA HIS A 282 33.19 -9.97 21.97
C HIS A 282 33.86 -11.35 21.97
N PHE A 283 33.33 -12.34 21.25
CA PHE A 283 33.98 -13.64 21.09
C PHE A 283 35.33 -13.52 20.36
N LEU A 284 35.41 -12.74 19.28
CA LEU A 284 36.66 -12.53 18.54
C LEU A 284 37.74 -11.83 19.39
N PHE A 285 37.36 -10.84 20.20
CA PHE A 285 38.29 -10.04 21.01
C PHE A 285 38.61 -10.64 22.39
N SER A 286 37.69 -11.37 23.02
CA SER A 286 37.82 -11.83 24.42
C SER A 286 38.02 -13.34 24.57
N SER A 287 37.76 -14.16 23.56
CA SER A 287 37.88 -15.62 23.69
C SER A 287 39.34 -16.09 23.74
N SER A 288 39.69 -16.89 24.75
CA SER A 288 40.98 -17.57 24.88
C SER A 288 41.15 -18.67 23.83
N ALA A 289 40.06 -19.19 23.27
CA ALA A 289 40.08 -20.22 22.23
C ALA A 289 40.70 -19.74 20.89
N LEU A 290 40.98 -18.44 20.76
CA LEU A 290 41.62 -17.81 19.59
C LEU A 290 43.09 -17.42 19.84
N GLN A 291 43.67 -17.77 20.99
CA GLN A 291 45.07 -17.48 21.30
C GLN A 291 46.00 -18.07 20.22
N GLY A 292 46.88 -17.24 19.65
CA GLY A 292 47.80 -17.60 18.58
C GLY A 292 47.27 -17.47 17.14
N ARG A 293 45.94 -17.31 16.91
CA ARG A 293 45.34 -17.17 15.56
C ARG A 293 44.35 -16.00 15.41
N ARG A 294 44.22 -15.14 16.43
CA ARG A 294 43.25 -14.04 16.49
C ARG A 294 43.30 -13.13 15.25
N SER A 295 44.47 -12.73 14.78
CA SER A 295 44.60 -11.84 13.60
C SER A 295 44.03 -12.48 12.33
N LYS A 296 44.33 -13.76 12.08
CA LYS A 296 43.77 -14.51 10.94
C LYS A 296 42.25 -14.65 11.04
N ALA A 297 41.74 -15.00 12.22
CA ALA A 297 40.30 -15.15 12.45
C ALA A 297 39.54 -13.83 12.28
N VAL A 298 40.10 -12.70 12.74
CA VAL A 298 39.53 -11.36 12.56
C VAL A 298 39.53 -10.96 11.08
N ILE A 299 40.62 -11.19 10.35
CA ILE A 299 40.69 -10.89 8.90
C ILE A 299 39.70 -11.75 8.11
N LEU A 300 39.60 -13.06 8.41
CA LEU A 300 38.63 -13.94 7.75
C LEU A 300 37.19 -13.54 8.07
N ALA A 301 36.88 -13.19 9.33
CA ALA A 301 35.56 -12.74 9.73
C ALA A 301 35.19 -11.41 9.05
N LEU A 302 36.05 -10.40 9.12
CA LEU A 302 35.86 -9.10 8.45
C LEU A 302 35.76 -9.27 6.93
N GLY A 303 36.67 -10.05 6.32
CA GLY A 303 36.64 -10.31 4.89
C GLY A 303 35.36 -11.02 4.45
N SER A 304 34.84 -11.95 5.25
CA SER A 304 33.57 -12.63 4.96
C SER A 304 32.36 -11.70 5.10
N VAL A 305 32.33 -10.87 6.13
CA VAL A 305 31.28 -9.87 6.32
C VAL A 305 31.32 -8.81 5.23
N SER A 306 32.49 -8.26 4.92
CA SER A 306 32.70 -7.30 3.83
C SER A 306 32.36 -7.92 2.49
N GLY A 307 32.73 -9.18 2.24
CA GLY A 307 32.37 -9.91 1.02
C GLY A 307 30.86 -10.09 0.87
N LEU A 308 30.16 -10.42 1.97
CA LEU A 308 28.70 -10.53 1.97
C LEU A 308 28.03 -9.16 1.74
N VAL A 309 28.49 -8.11 2.43
CA VAL A 309 27.98 -6.75 2.24
C VAL A 309 28.21 -6.29 0.79
N LEU A 310 29.40 -6.54 0.25
CA LEU A 310 29.71 -6.22 -1.15
C LEU A 310 28.82 -7.00 -2.11
N ALA A 311 28.61 -8.30 -1.88
CA ALA A 311 27.73 -9.12 -2.69
C ALA A 311 26.30 -8.55 -2.71
N VAL A 312 25.74 -8.19 -1.53
CA VAL A 312 24.41 -7.58 -1.42
C VAL A 312 24.35 -6.21 -2.11
N MET A 313 25.37 -5.38 -1.91
CA MET A 313 25.45 -4.04 -2.51
C MET A 313 25.57 -4.05 -4.05
N LEU A 314 26.04 -5.17 -4.61
CA LEU A 314 26.16 -5.41 -6.05
C LEU A 314 24.92 -6.08 -6.66
N ILE A 315 23.93 -6.51 -5.87
CA ILE A 315 22.70 -7.10 -6.40
C ILE A 315 21.95 -6.01 -7.20
N PRO A 316 21.69 -6.24 -8.50
CA PRO A 316 20.90 -5.31 -9.31
C PRO A 316 19.44 -5.44 -8.89
N ILE A 317 18.87 -4.35 -8.36
CA ILE A 317 17.46 -4.28 -8.00
C ILE A 317 16.76 -3.33 -8.96
N ALA A 318 15.50 -3.64 -9.28
CA ALA A 318 14.67 -2.79 -10.14
C ALA A 318 14.58 -1.38 -9.54
N LEU A 319 14.81 -0.38 -10.37
CA LEU A 319 14.72 1.02 -10.00
C LEU A 319 13.45 1.60 -10.59
N THR A 320 12.46 1.83 -9.74
CA THR A 320 11.15 2.33 -10.14
C THR A 320 10.80 3.60 -9.38
N THR A 321 10.18 4.54 -10.09
CA THR A 321 9.57 5.75 -9.50
C THR A 321 8.07 5.60 -9.62
N ASN A 322 7.36 5.58 -8.50
CA ASN A 322 5.90 5.51 -8.48
C ASN A 322 5.37 6.91 -8.18
N VAL A 323 4.46 7.40 -9.02
CA VAL A 323 3.80 8.70 -8.82
C VAL A 323 2.32 8.61 -9.16
N GLU A 324 1.58 9.63 -8.75
CA GLU A 324 0.17 9.77 -9.08
C GLU A 324 -0.04 10.73 -10.25
N GLY A 325 -1.12 10.50 -10.98
CA GLY A 325 -1.60 11.38 -12.03
C GLY A 325 -3.11 11.37 -12.12
N ILE A 326 -3.61 12.21 -13.01
CA ILE A 326 -5.04 12.32 -13.30
C ILE A 326 -5.28 12.14 -14.78
N VAL A 327 -6.39 11.50 -15.13
CA VAL A 327 -6.91 11.53 -16.50
C VAL A 327 -7.27 12.97 -16.84
N TRP A 328 -6.60 13.50 -17.86
CA TRP A 328 -6.61 14.89 -18.25
C TRP A 328 -6.89 15.02 -19.76
N VAL A 329 -7.50 16.15 -20.13
CA VAL A 329 -7.76 16.48 -21.54
C VAL A 329 -6.64 17.41 -22.03
N PRO A 330 -5.86 17.02 -23.05
CA PRO A 330 -4.86 17.91 -23.63
C PRO A 330 -5.53 18.98 -24.50
N ASN A 331 -4.98 20.20 -24.50
CA ASN A 331 -5.46 21.37 -25.24
C ASN A 331 -6.98 21.54 -25.23
N GLN A 332 -7.49 21.98 -24.08
CA GLN A 332 -8.86 22.46 -23.94
C GLN A 332 -9.02 23.68 -24.85
N ALA A 333 -9.85 23.59 -25.91
CA ALA A 333 -10.29 24.78 -26.61
C ALA A 333 -11.37 25.44 -25.75
N HIS A 334 -10.91 26.28 -24.83
CA HIS A 334 -11.77 27.16 -24.06
C HIS A 334 -12.50 28.11 -25.01
N VAL A 335 -13.82 28.13 -24.93
CA VAL A 335 -14.64 29.08 -25.68
C VAL A 335 -14.88 30.29 -24.79
N PHE A 336 -14.12 31.35 -25.05
CA PHE A 336 -14.27 32.64 -24.39
C PHE A 336 -15.18 33.57 -25.19
N THR A 337 -15.86 34.48 -24.51
CA THR A 337 -16.53 35.62 -25.16
C THR A 337 -15.52 36.61 -25.75
N THR A 338 -15.58 36.85 -27.05
CA THR A 338 -14.72 37.84 -27.72
C THR A 338 -15.14 39.27 -27.42
N ASN A 339 -16.44 39.51 -27.24
CA ASN A 339 -17.05 40.79 -26.92
C ASN A 339 -18.21 40.59 -25.93
N GLU A 340 -18.62 41.67 -25.28
CA GLU A 340 -19.75 41.66 -24.35
C GLU A 340 -21.10 41.75 -25.07
N GLY A 341 -22.11 41.08 -24.52
CA GLY A 341 -23.46 41.07 -25.07
C GLY A 341 -24.39 40.07 -24.38
N PHE A 342 -25.65 40.09 -24.78
CA PHE A 342 -26.67 39.16 -24.31
C PHE A 342 -26.70 37.93 -25.21
N VAL A 343 -26.80 36.73 -24.63
CA VAL A 343 -26.96 35.49 -25.41
C VAL A 343 -28.33 35.50 -26.08
N SER A 344 -28.36 35.57 -27.42
CA SER A 344 -29.60 35.53 -28.18
C SER A 344 -30.04 34.09 -28.47
N GLU A 345 -29.09 33.28 -28.96
CA GLU A 345 -29.33 31.92 -29.43
C GLU A 345 -28.14 31.00 -29.10
N VAL A 346 -28.45 29.77 -28.72
CA VAL A 346 -27.48 28.68 -28.56
C VAL A 346 -27.76 27.66 -29.66
N TYR A 347 -26.82 27.47 -30.59
CA TYR A 347 -27.00 26.61 -31.77
C TYR A 347 -26.74 25.13 -31.50
N VAL A 348 -26.01 24.82 -30.43
CA VAL A 348 -25.52 23.47 -30.14
C VAL A 348 -25.81 23.12 -28.68
N GLU A 349 -26.40 21.96 -28.45
CA GLU A 349 -26.66 21.44 -27.10
C GLU A 349 -25.37 20.94 -26.45
N SER A 350 -25.32 20.99 -25.11
CA SER A 350 -24.18 20.44 -24.36
C SER A 350 -24.11 18.92 -24.56
N GLY A 351 -22.96 18.43 -25.04
CA GLY A 351 -22.68 17.03 -25.34
C GLY A 351 -22.57 16.72 -26.83
N SER A 352 -22.98 17.63 -27.71
CA SER A 352 -22.92 17.43 -29.16
C SER A 352 -21.49 17.55 -29.71
N GLU A 353 -21.21 16.82 -30.79
CA GLU A 353 -19.94 16.92 -31.53
C GLU A 353 -19.92 18.13 -32.46
N VAL A 354 -18.80 18.86 -32.44
CA VAL A 354 -18.56 20.07 -33.24
C VAL A 354 -17.26 19.95 -34.01
N VAL A 355 -17.19 20.62 -35.17
CA VAL A 355 -16.00 20.72 -36.03
C VAL A 355 -15.57 22.19 -36.16
N PRO A 356 -14.35 22.48 -36.62
CA PRO A 356 -13.90 23.86 -36.84
C PRO A 356 -14.89 24.64 -37.74
N GLY A 357 -15.28 25.83 -37.31
CA GLY A 357 -16.22 26.71 -37.99
C GLY A 357 -17.70 26.56 -37.58
N THR A 358 -18.07 25.49 -36.85
CA THR A 358 -19.44 25.28 -36.36
C THR A 358 -19.86 26.45 -35.45
N PRO A 359 -21.00 27.13 -35.72
CA PRO A 359 -21.51 28.17 -34.85
C PRO A 359 -22.02 27.56 -33.54
N LEU A 360 -21.61 28.13 -32.41
CA LEU A 360 -21.92 27.62 -31.07
C LEU A 360 -23.00 28.48 -30.39
N ILE A 361 -22.70 29.77 -30.22
CA ILE A 361 -23.54 30.72 -29.49
C ILE A 361 -23.51 32.05 -30.24
N ARG A 362 -24.67 32.69 -30.37
CA ARG A 362 -24.78 34.07 -30.84
C ARG A 362 -25.02 35.00 -29.65
N LEU A 363 -24.20 36.03 -29.57
CA LEU A 363 -24.41 37.19 -28.71
C LEU A 363 -25.10 38.29 -29.52
N GLN A 364 -25.88 39.11 -28.83
CA GLN A 364 -26.46 40.32 -29.35
C GLN A 364 -26.04 41.49 -28.47
N ASN A 365 -25.59 42.57 -29.09
CA ASN A 365 -25.31 43.82 -28.42
C ASN A 365 -26.13 44.93 -29.10
N PRO A 366 -27.36 45.20 -28.59
CA PRO A 366 -28.27 46.17 -29.21
C PRO A 366 -27.69 47.57 -29.34
N GLU A 367 -26.80 47.96 -28.42
CA GLU A 367 -26.12 49.26 -28.46
C GLU A 367 -25.15 49.35 -29.64
N GLN A 368 -24.31 48.32 -29.83
CA GLN A 368 -23.38 48.24 -30.97
C GLN A 368 -24.12 48.12 -32.32
N GLU A 369 -25.23 47.37 -32.36
CA GLU A 369 -26.08 47.28 -33.56
C GLU A 369 -26.66 48.65 -33.93
N THR A 370 -27.16 49.38 -32.95
CA THR A 370 -27.69 50.74 -33.13
C THR A 370 -26.60 51.71 -33.59
N GLN A 371 -25.42 51.64 -32.98
CA GLN A 371 -24.27 52.47 -33.37
C GLN A 371 -23.84 52.20 -34.82
N ALA A 372 -23.90 50.95 -35.29
CA ALA A 372 -23.60 50.62 -36.68
C ALA A 372 -24.63 51.22 -37.65
N VAL A 373 -25.91 51.26 -37.28
CA VAL A 373 -26.95 51.92 -38.08
C VAL A 373 -26.71 53.43 -38.17
N ILE A 374 -26.34 54.08 -37.05
CA ILE A 374 -26.02 55.51 -37.03
C ILE A 374 -24.80 55.83 -37.91
N LEU A 375 -23.74 55.04 -37.82
CA LEU A 375 -22.53 55.22 -38.62
C LEU A 375 -22.80 55.02 -40.12
N ARG A 376 -23.59 54.01 -40.50
CA ARG A 376 -24.03 53.82 -41.90
C ARG A 376 -24.84 55.01 -42.42
N ALA A 377 -25.78 55.51 -41.63
CA ALA A 377 -26.54 56.70 -42.01
C ALA A 377 -25.64 57.94 -42.16
N ARG A 378 -24.60 58.07 -41.32
CA ARG A 378 -23.62 59.16 -41.42
C ARG A 378 -22.72 59.02 -42.65
N GLN A 379 -22.31 57.80 -42.98
CA GLN A 379 -21.56 57.47 -44.20
C GLN A 379 -22.38 57.89 -45.44
N ASP A 380 -23.66 57.53 -45.50
CA ASP A 380 -24.57 57.91 -46.58
C ASP A 380 -24.74 59.44 -46.68
N GLU A 381 -24.91 60.13 -45.54
CA GLU A 381 -24.99 61.59 -45.48
C GLU A 381 -23.73 62.25 -46.06
N LEU A 382 -22.54 61.77 -45.67
CA LEU A 382 -21.26 62.28 -46.15
C LEU A 382 -21.08 62.01 -47.64
N HIS A 383 -21.46 60.84 -48.14
CA HIS A 383 -21.46 60.55 -49.58
C HIS A 383 -22.32 61.54 -50.38
N ILE A 384 -23.52 61.85 -49.89
CA ILE A 384 -24.42 62.82 -50.53
C ILE A 384 -23.80 64.22 -50.51
N LYS A 385 -23.25 64.67 -49.37
CA LYS A 385 -22.60 65.98 -49.24
C LYS A 385 -21.38 66.14 -50.13
N ILE A 386 -20.51 65.12 -50.18
CA ILE A 386 -19.33 65.10 -51.05
C ILE A 386 -19.77 65.26 -52.51
N ASN A 387 -20.77 64.50 -52.96
CA ASN A 387 -21.27 64.56 -54.34
C ASN A 387 -21.85 65.94 -54.68
N ALA A 388 -22.56 66.58 -53.74
CA ALA A 388 -23.10 67.93 -53.92
C ALA A 388 -22.02 69.02 -54.01
N LYS A 389 -20.93 68.89 -53.23
CA LYS A 389 -19.83 69.86 -53.16
C LYS A 389 -18.73 69.66 -54.20
N ARG A 390 -18.62 68.47 -54.79
CA ARG A 390 -17.59 68.10 -55.77
C ARG A 390 -17.41 69.07 -56.94
N LEU A 391 -18.49 69.74 -57.36
CA LEU A 391 -18.50 70.65 -58.51
C LEU A 391 -18.40 72.13 -58.13
N THR A 392 -18.69 72.48 -56.87
CA THR A 392 -18.81 73.87 -56.39
C THR A 392 -17.67 74.28 -55.46
N ASP A 393 -17.20 73.39 -54.59
CA ASP A 393 -16.08 73.67 -53.66
C ASP A 393 -15.22 72.42 -53.47
N LYS A 394 -14.05 72.41 -54.13
CA LYS A 394 -13.11 71.28 -54.09
C LYS A 394 -12.41 71.15 -52.74
N VAL A 395 -12.21 72.24 -52.01
CA VAL A 395 -11.50 72.21 -50.71
C VAL A 395 -12.43 71.64 -49.65
N GLU A 396 -13.68 72.09 -49.60
CA GLU A 396 -14.71 71.55 -48.71
C GLU A 396 -15.00 70.06 -49.02
N ALA A 397 -14.97 69.67 -50.30
CA ALA A 397 -15.14 68.27 -50.70
C ALA A 397 -13.99 67.36 -50.23
N GLU A 398 -12.73 67.83 -50.18
CA GLU A 398 -11.62 67.04 -49.64
C GLU A 398 -11.69 66.91 -48.11
N VAL A 399 -12.13 67.95 -47.39
CA VAL A 399 -12.36 67.86 -45.93
C VAL A 399 -13.43 66.82 -45.62
N LEU A 400 -14.53 66.80 -46.37
CA LEU A 400 -15.60 65.82 -46.19
C LEU A 400 -15.17 64.39 -46.54
N LYS A 401 -14.21 64.21 -47.46
CA LYS A 401 -13.63 62.88 -47.75
C LYS A 401 -12.79 62.37 -46.59
N GLU A 402 -12.06 63.24 -45.90
CA GLU A 402 -11.30 62.85 -44.70
C GLU A 402 -12.24 62.45 -43.55
N GLU A 403 -13.36 63.17 -43.40
CA GLU A 403 -14.42 62.80 -42.45
C GLU A 403 -15.05 61.45 -42.82
N LEU A 404 -15.33 61.20 -44.11
CA LEU A 404 -15.82 59.90 -44.60
C LEU A 404 -14.82 58.77 -44.31
N ALA A 405 -13.53 58.98 -44.56
CA ALA A 405 -12.49 57.99 -44.27
C ALA A 405 -12.43 57.63 -42.78
N THR A 406 -12.68 58.60 -41.90
CA THR A 406 -12.76 58.38 -40.44
C THR A 406 -13.98 57.53 -40.09
N VAL A 407 -15.17 57.88 -40.63
CA VAL A 407 -16.41 57.13 -40.41
C VAL A 407 -16.31 55.70 -40.97
N ASP A 408 -15.67 55.51 -42.12
CA ASP A 408 -15.44 54.20 -42.73
C ASP A 408 -14.56 53.31 -41.84
N ALA A 409 -13.50 53.88 -41.26
CA ALA A 409 -12.62 53.16 -40.35
C ALA A 409 -13.35 52.74 -39.06
N GLU A 410 -14.17 53.62 -38.49
CA GLU A 410 -15.00 53.32 -37.32
C GLU A 410 -16.04 52.25 -37.62
N LEU A 411 -16.73 52.33 -38.76
CA LEU A 411 -17.72 51.36 -39.19
C LEU A 411 -17.07 49.98 -39.41
N ALA A 412 -15.92 49.92 -40.09
CA ALA A 412 -15.19 48.66 -40.30
C ALA A 412 -14.75 48.00 -38.99
N GLN A 413 -14.31 48.80 -38.01
CA GLN A 413 -13.95 48.29 -36.69
C GLN A 413 -15.18 47.75 -35.94
N LEU A 414 -16.31 48.44 -36.02
CA LEU A 414 -17.55 48.03 -35.38
C LEU A 414 -18.14 46.78 -36.03
N GLU A 415 -18.13 46.68 -37.35
CA GLU A 415 -18.57 45.49 -38.09
C GLU A 415 -17.73 44.26 -37.75
N LYS A 416 -16.40 44.42 -37.58
CA LYS A 416 -15.53 43.34 -37.11
C LYS A 416 -15.90 42.87 -35.71
N ARG A 417 -16.29 43.78 -34.80
CA ARG A 417 -16.79 43.42 -33.46
C ARG A 417 -18.12 42.68 -33.55
N LEU A 418 -19.06 43.15 -34.35
CA LEU A 418 -20.36 42.50 -34.57
C LEU A 418 -20.20 41.08 -35.14
N GLN A 419 -19.27 40.85 -36.07
CA GLN A 419 -18.98 39.51 -36.59
C GLN A 419 -18.48 38.54 -35.51
N SER A 420 -17.72 39.04 -34.54
CA SER A 420 -17.20 38.23 -33.43
C SER A 420 -18.21 37.95 -32.31
N LEU A 421 -19.43 38.49 -32.39
CA LEU A 421 -20.55 38.11 -31.53
C LEU A 421 -21.05 36.68 -31.82
N LEU A 422 -20.73 36.13 -33.00
CA LEU A 422 -20.99 34.73 -33.32
C LEU A 422 -19.76 33.89 -32.95
N LEU A 423 -19.87 33.18 -31.84
CA LEU A 423 -18.82 32.28 -31.37
C LEU A 423 -18.84 30.99 -32.18
N ARG A 424 -17.67 30.58 -32.68
CA ARG A 424 -17.50 29.37 -33.50
C ARG A 424 -16.48 28.44 -32.85
N SER A 425 -16.61 27.15 -33.12
CA SER A 425 -15.60 26.17 -32.72
C SER A 425 -14.32 26.34 -33.54
N GLU A 426 -13.16 26.31 -32.89
CA GLU A 426 -11.85 26.31 -33.57
C GLU A 426 -11.29 24.89 -33.79
N VAL A 427 -11.82 23.90 -33.05
CA VAL A 427 -11.32 22.52 -33.02
C VAL A 427 -12.45 21.50 -33.17
N THR A 428 -12.10 20.24 -33.40
CA THR A 428 -13.05 19.12 -33.37
C THR A 428 -13.16 18.53 -31.96
N GLY A 429 -14.38 18.35 -31.45
CA GLY A 429 -14.63 17.70 -30.17
C GLY A 429 -16.07 17.80 -29.70
N LYS A 430 -16.36 17.37 -28.47
CA LYS A 430 -17.66 17.52 -27.81
C LYS A 430 -17.76 18.86 -27.10
N PHE A 431 -18.81 19.61 -27.40
CA PHE A 431 -19.10 20.90 -26.78
C PHE A 431 -19.74 20.69 -25.40
N ILE A 432 -19.16 21.25 -24.34
CA ILE A 432 -19.63 21.11 -22.96
C ILE A 432 -19.75 22.51 -22.33
N LEU A 433 -20.94 22.85 -21.84
CA LEU A 433 -21.17 24.13 -21.18
C LEU A 433 -20.55 24.14 -19.77
N SER A 434 -19.92 25.25 -19.39
CA SER A 434 -19.30 25.40 -18.06
C SER A 434 -20.32 25.54 -16.94
N ASP A 435 -21.53 26.00 -17.26
CA ASP A 435 -22.59 26.34 -16.32
C ASP A 435 -23.92 25.83 -16.91
N VAL A 436 -24.61 24.91 -16.21
CA VAL A 436 -25.76 24.13 -16.73
C VAL A 436 -27.06 24.97 -16.73
N TYR A 437 -27.02 26.21 -16.26
CA TYR A 437 -28.18 27.10 -16.22
C TYR A 437 -28.47 27.76 -17.57
N VAL A 438 -29.73 28.17 -17.77
CA VAL A 438 -30.24 28.79 -19.01
C VAL A 438 -29.36 29.99 -19.40
N LEU A 439 -28.54 29.80 -20.44
CA LEU A 439 -27.68 30.86 -20.97
C LEU A 439 -28.47 31.90 -21.77
N GLN A 440 -29.62 31.53 -22.32
CA GLN A 440 -30.42 32.42 -23.16
C GLN A 440 -30.88 33.65 -22.37
N GLY A 441 -30.59 34.85 -22.89
CA GLY A 441 -30.88 36.12 -22.25
C GLY A 441 -29.86 36.57 -21.18
N ARG A 442 -28.82 35.78 -20.88
CA ARG A 442 -27.77 36.18 -19.92
C ARG A 442 -26.81 37.17 -20.56
N TYR A 443 -26.40 38.18 -19.81
CA TYR A 443 -25.31 39.08 -20.17
C TYR A 443 -23.96 38.42 -19.90
N LEU A 444 -23.07 38.41 -20.89
CA LEU A 444 -21.71 37.90 -20.77
C LEU A 444 -20.70 39.01 -21.03
N GLN A 445 -19.67 39.09 -20.19
CA GLN A 445 -18.58 40.06 -20.32
C GLN A 445 -17.51 39.55 -21.28
N GLN A 446 -16.70 40.44 -21.85
CA GLN A 446 -15.53 40.04 -22.66
C GLN A 446 -14.53 39.19 -21.84
N GLY A 447 -14.02 38.11 -22.44
CA GLY A 447 -13.03 37.22 -21.83
C GLY A 447 -13.62 36.20 -20.83
N GLN A 448 -14.94 36.14 -20.71
CA GLN A 448 -15.63 35.18 -19.84
C GLN A 448 -15.63 33.79 -20.48
N LEU A 449 -15.29 32.76 -19.70
CA LEU A 449 -15.33 31.36 -20.14
C LEU A 449 -16.78 30.85 -20.18
N ILE A 450 -17.20 30.33 -21.33
CA ILE A 450 -18.59 29.87 -21.55
C ILE A 450 -18.63 28.34 -21.64
N ALA A 451 -17.73 27.76 -22.41
CA ALA A 451 -17.76 26.34 -22.73
C ALA A 451 -16.37 25.75 -22.96
N TYR A 452 -16.32 24.43 -22.96
CA TYR A 452 -15.15 23.63 -23.30
C TYR A 452 -15.47 22.79 -24.52
N ILE A 453 -14.50 22.62 -25.42
CA ILE A 453 -14.58 21.59 -26.46
C ILE A 453 -13.57 20.50 -26.12
N VAL A 454 -14.07 19.28 -25.87
CA VAL A 454 -13.31 18.14 -25.36
C VAL A 454 -13.23 17.05 -26.42
N ASN A 455 -12.02 16.62 -26.78
CA ASN A 455 -11.84 15.44 -27.63
C ASN A 455 -11.54 14.21 -26.76
N PRO A 456 -12.48 13.25 -26.62
CA PRO A 456 -12.31 12.07 -25.78
C PRO A 456 -11.32 11.04 -26.35
N GLU A 457 -11.00 11.07 -27.65
CA GLU A 457 -10.06 10.12 -28.28
C GLU A 457 -8.59 10.47 -28.01
N LYS A 458 -8.33 11.61 -27.35
CA LYS A 458 -6.97 12.10 -27.08
C LYS A 458 -6.71 12.30 -25.59
N LEU A 459 -7.35 11.55 -24.72
CA LEU A 459 -7.10 11.67 -23.28
C LEU A 459 -5.64 11.33 -22.95
N ILE A 460 -5.08 12.13 -22.06
CA ILE A 460 -3.73 11.92 -21.51
C ILE A 460 -3.84 11.68 -20.02
N VAL A 461 -2.82 11.09 -19.43
CA VAL A 461 -2.65 11.09 -17.98
C VAL A 461 -1.60 12.13 -17.64
N ARG A 462 -2.01 13.18 -16.94
CA ARG A 462 -1.09 14.19 -16.42
C ARG A 462 -0.62 13.76 -15.05
N SER A 463 0.67 13.46 -14.97
CA SER A 463 1.36 13.08 -13.74
C SER A 463 2.14 14.23 -13.17
N VAL A 464 2.33 14.20 -11.85
CA VAL A 464 3.10 15.20 -11.11
C VAL A 464 4.27 14.49 -10.45
N LEU A 465 5.49 14.92 -10.77
CA LEU A 465 6.70 14.37 -10.17
C LEU A 465 7.40 15.41 -9.28
N PRO A 466 7.85 15.01 -8.09
CA PRO A 466 8.77 15.81 -7.29
C PRO A 466 10.07 16.11 -8.02
N GLN A 467 10.73 17.20 -7.65
CA GLN A 467 12.00 17.61 -8.23
C GLN A 467 13.12 16.55 -8.09
N ASP A 468 13.07 15.73 -7.05
CA ASP A 468 14.10 14.71 -6.80
C ASP A 468 14.08 13.57 -7.85
N ASP A 469 12.91 13.31 -8.44
CA ASP A 469 12.68 12.18 -9.33
C ASP A 469 12.80 12.53 -10.82
N ILE A 470 12.70 13.81 -11.18
CA ILE A 470 12.77 14.25 -12.59
C ILE A 470 14.12 13.90 -13.25
N GLY A 471 15.20 13.88 -12.47
CA GLY A 471 16.54 13.56 -12.95
C GLY A 471 16.70 12.09 -13.37
N LEU A 472 15.80 11.21 -12.90
CA LEU A 472 15.79 9.78 -13.24
C LEU A 472 15.15 9.52 -14.60
N LEU A 473 14.05 10.22 -14.89
CA LEU A 473 13.35 10.16 -16.18
C LEU A 473 14.29 10.46 -17.35
N HIS A 474 15.15 11.49 -17.21
CA HIS A 474 16.06 11.91 -18.27
C HIS A 474 17.23 10.96 -18.53
N LYS A 475 17.64 10.17 -17.53
CA LYS A 475 18.87 9.36 -17.62
C LYS A 475 18.60 7.96 -18.16
N GLN A 476 17.57 7.30 -17.65
CA GLN A 476 17.24 5.92 -17.97
C GLN A 476 15.74 5.74 -17.79
N LEU A 477 15.02 5.51 -18.88
CA LEU A 477 13.62 5.11 -18.87
C LEU A 477 13.46 3.91 -19.80
N VAL A 478 12.93 2.81 -19.27
CA VAL A 478 12.69 1.57 -20.01
C VAL A 478 11.26 1.55 -20.52
N ASN A 479 10.29 1.67 -19.60
CA ASN A 479 8.87 1.75 -19.91
C ASN A 479 8.11 2.55 -18.84
N VAL A 480 6.88 2.94 -19.18
CA VAL A 480 5.94 3.61 -18.27
C VAL A 480 4.68 2.77 -18.17
N GLU A 481 4.33 2.36 -16.96
CA GLU A 481 3.12 1.61 -16.67
C GLU A 481 2.12 2.53 -15.96
N VAL A 482 0.87 2.50 -16.40
CA VAL A 482 -0.24 3.27 -15.83
C VAL A 482 -1.34 2.30 -15.40
N ARG A 483 -1.90 2.53 -14.22
CA ARG A 483 -3.07 1.82 -13.70
C ARG A 483 -4.12 2.85 -13.33
N LEU A 484 -5.25 2.82 -14.03
CA LEU A 484 -6.38 3.68 -13.71
C LEU A 484 -7.05 3.18 -12.42
N ALA A 485 -7.48 4.10 -11.56
CA ALA A 485 -8.19 3.74 -10.33
C ALA A 485 -9.51 2.97 -10.59
N GLU A 486 -10.12 3.18 -11.76
CA GLU A 486 -11.29 2.43 -12.23
C GLU A 486 -10.97 0.95 -12.47
N PHE A 487 -9.74 0.63 -12.89
CA PHE A 487 -9.30 -0.71 -13.27
C PHE A 487 -7.91 -1.03 -12.67
N PRO A 488 -7.79 -1.19 -11.34
CA PRO A 488 -6.50 -1.30 -10.66
C PRO A 488 -5.70 -2.56 -11.04
N ALA A 489 -6.37 -3.59 -11.58
CA ALA A 489 -5.73 -4.82 -12.05
C ALA A 489 -5.12 -4.70 -13.45
N ASN A 490 -5.54 -3.72 -14.25
CA ASN A 490 -5.08 -3.56 -15.63
C ASN A 490 -3.83 -2.68 -15.68
N ILE A 491 -2.75 -3.23 -16.22
CA ILE A 491 -1.50 -2.50 -16.44
C ILE A 491 -1.51 -2.02 -17.89
N ILE A 492 -1.46 -0.70 -18.07
CA ILE A 492 -1.50 -0.05 -19.39
C ILE A 492 -0.11 0.53 -19.65
N GLU A 493 0.51 0.16 -20.77
CA GLU A 493 1.77 0.77 -21.19
C GLU A 493 1.48 2.15 -21.79
N ALA A 494 2.18 3.17 -21.31
CA ALA A 494 1.98 4.56 -21.73
C ALA A 494 3.28 5.16 -22.29
N GLN A 495 3.12 6.20 -23.11
CA GLN A 495 4.25 6.93 -23.70
C GLN A 495 4.28 8.38 -23.20
N ILE A 496 5.46 8.88 -22.88
CA ILE A 496 5.63 10.30 -22.51
C ILE A 496 5.45 11.15 -23.77
N VAL A 497 4.45 12.03 -23.76
CA VAL A 497 4.17 12.96 -24.85
C VAL A 497 4.86 14.29 -24.62
N ARG A 498 4.81 14.78 -23.38
CA ARG A 498 5.30 16.11 -23.02
C ARG A 498 5.79 16.11 -21.58
N GLU A 499 6.93 16.72 -21.39
CA GLU A 499 7.44 17.12 -20.09
C GLU A 499 7.45 18.65 -20.01
N THR A 500 7.05 19.19 -18.87
CA THR A 500 7.06 20.64 -18.68
C THR A 500 8.47 21.05 -18.25
N PRO A 501 9.18 21.91 -19.02
CA PRO A 501 10.60 22.18 -18.77
C PRO A 501 10.87 23.04 -17.52
N ALA A 502 9.82 23.65 -16.94
CA ALA A 502 9.93 24.49 -15.76
C ALA A 502 9.13 23.88 -14.60
N ALA A 503 9.75 23.84 -13.42
CA ALA A 503 9.11 23.40 -12.21
C ALA A 503 8.04 24.42 -11.76
N SER A 504 6.84 23.94 -11.43
CA SER A 504 5.69 24.72 -10.98
C SER A 504 5.35 24.35 -9.54
N SER A 505 4.74 25.26 -8.78
CA SER A 505 4.11 24.91 -7.50
C SER A 505 2.62 24.59 -7.65
N GLN A 506 2.05 24.72 -8.85
CA GLN A 506 0.61 24.57 -9.06
C GLN A 506 0.26 23.17 -9.54
N LEU A 507 -0.59 22.48 -8.78
CA LEU A 507 -1.10 21.15 -9.09
C LEU A 507 -2.27 21.23 -10.10
N PRO A 508 -2.36 20.28 -11.05
CA PRO A 508 -3.49 20.19 -11.99
C PRO A 508 -4.85 19.91 -11.33
N SER A 509 -4.84 19.19 -10.21
CA SER A 509 -6.04 18.84 -9.45
C SER A 509 -5.72 18.67 -7.97
N ARG A 510 -6.67 19.03 -7.11
CA ARG A 510 -6.59 18.81 -5.66
C ARG A 510 -6.43 17.33 -5.32
N ALA A 511 -6.89 16.42 -6.19
CA ALA A 511 -6.80 14.98 -5.99
C ALA A 511 -5.37 14.45 -5.86
N LEU A 512 -4.37 15.19 -6.36
CA LEU A 512 -2.95 14.84 -6.28
C LEU A 512 -2.27 15.38 -5.03
N GLY A 513 -2.90 16.33 -4.33
CA GLY A 513 -2.37 16.90 -3.09
C GLY A 513 -2.83 16.11 -1.86
N ALA A 514 -2.06 16.19 -0.77
CA ALA A 514 -2.34 15.54 0.51
C ALA A 514 -3.74 15.83 1.05
N ILE A 515 -4.25 17.05 0.85
CA ILE A 515 -5.61 17.45 1.25
C ILE A 515 -6.71 16.73 0.42
N GLY A 516 -6.42 16.34 -0.82
CA GLY A 516 -7.30 15.53 -1.67
C GLY A 516 -7.04 14.02 -1.57
N GLY A 517 -6.13 13.61 -0.69
CA GLY A 517 -5.73 12.22 -0.49
C GLY A 517 -4.72 11.70 -1.52
N GLY A 518 -3.95 12.57 -2.17
CA GLY A 518 -2.78 12.19 -2.97
C GLY A 518 -1.46 12.44 -2.22
N ASP A 519 -0.34 12.08 -2.83
CA ASP A 519 0.96 12.03 -2.14
C ASP A 519 1.72 13.37 -2.04
N ILE A 520 1.31 14.41 -2.78
CA ILE A 520 2.05 15.68 -2.81
C ILE A 520 1.69 16.58 -1.63
N ALA A 521 2.68 16.98 -0.83
CA ALA A 521 2.50 17.97 0.22
C ALA A 521 2.05 19.32 -0.36
N VAL A 522 1.06 19.95 0.27
CA VAL A 522 0.47 21.23 -0.16
C VAL A 522 0.63 22.29 0.92
N MET A 523 0.80 23.55 0.51
CA MET A 523 0.98 24.66 1.43
C MET A 523 -0.26 24.86 2.31
N THR A 524 -0.08 24.97 3.62
CA THR A 524 -1.18 25.16 4.59
C THR A 524 -1.92 26.48 4.43
N SER A 525 -1.34 27.46 3.73
CA SER A 525 -1.98 28.75 3.43
C SER A 525 -3.01 28.69 2.29
N ASP A 526 -3.01 27.63 1.48
CA ASP A 526 -3.94 27.47 0.35
C ASP A 526 -5.09 26.52 0.71
N ASN A 527 -6.25 27.10 1.04
CA ASN A 527 -7.48 26.33 1.34
C ASN A 527 -8.00 25.51 0.16
N LYS A 528 -7.57 25.80 -1.09
CA LYS A 528 -7.97 25.01 -2.26
C LYS A 528 -7.12 23.76 -2.44
N GLY A 529 -5.95 23.67 -1.80
CA GLY A 529 -5.05 22.54 -1.89
C GLY A 529 -4.48 22.31 -3.29
N LEU A 530 -4.28 23.39 -4.06
CA LEU A 530 -3.74 23.35 -5.42
C LEU A 530 -2.29 23.80 -5.49
N THR A 531 -1.75 24.34 -4.40
CA THR A 531 -0.36 24.80 -4.34
C THR A 531 0.47 23.78 -3.56
N ALA A 532 1.37 23.09 -4.27
CA ALA A 532 2.36 22.20 -3.69
C ALA A 532 3.37 22.98 -2.83
N ASP A 533 3.82 22.37 -1.73
CA ASP A 533 4.83 22.93 -0.83
C ASP A 533 6.21 22.97 -1.49
N GLU A 534 6.50 21.98 -2.33
CA GLU A 534 7.71 21.88 -3.13
C GLU A 534 7.42 22.09 -4.62
N LYS A 535 8.47 22.40 -5.40
CA LYS A 535 8.33 22.53 -6.86
C LYS A 535 8.16 21.15 -7.49
N VAL A 536 7.18 21.04 -8.38
CA VAL A 536 6.82 19.82 -9.08
C VAL A 536 6.92 19.99 -10.60
N PHE A 537 7.13 18.89 -11.30
CA PHE A 537 7.16 18.82 -12.75
C PHE A 537 5.94 18.06 -13.26
N HIS A 538 5.34 18.54 -14.34
CA HIS A 538 4.21 17.84 -14.97
C HIS A 538 4.71 17.04 -16.18
N VAL A 539 4.34 15.76 -16.20
CA VAL A 539 4.62 14.84 -17.30
C VAL A 539 3.31 14.29 -17.84
N ASP A 540 3.06 14.54 -19.12
CA ASP A 540 1.88 14.13 -19.84
C ASP A 540 2.14 12.79 -20.54
N LEU A 541 1.31 11.80 -20.23
CA LEU A 541 1.40 10.44 -20.76
C LEU A 541 0.23 10.16 -21.70
N ARG A 542 0.51 9.62 -22.89
CA ARG A 542 -0.53 9.12 -23.80
C ARG A 542 -0.83 7.67 -23.49
N LEU A 543 -2.13 7.39 -23.37
CA LEU A 543 -2.66 6.03 -23.28
C LEU A 543 -2.86 5.45 -24.69
N PRO A 544 -2.87 4.12 -24.84
CA PRO A 544 -3.24 3.44 -26.09
C PRO A 544 -4.64 3.86 -26.59
N ASP A 545 -4.78 4.00 -27.91
CA ASP A 545 -6.00 4.53 -28.56
C ASP A 545 -7.22 3.60 -28.45
N ASP A 546 -7.01 2.32 -28.10
CA ASP A 546 -8.07 1.31 -27.91
C ASP A 546 -8.76 1.40 -26.52
N LEU A 547 -8.24 2.24 -25.63
CA LEU A 547 -8.71 2.33 -24.26
C LEU A 547 -9.80 3.39 -24.10
N GLN A 548 -11.05 2.97 -23.89
CA GLN A 548 -12.14 3.88 -23.54
C GLN A 548 -12.07 4.26 -22.05
N VAL A 549 -11.58 5.47 -21.77
CA VAL A 549 -11.59 6.03 -20.40
C VAL A 549 -12.90 6.78 -20.17
N THR A 550 -13.66 6.35 -19.18
CA THR A 550 -14.99 6.90 -18.87
C THR A 550 -14.96 8.08 -17.87
N GLY A 551 -13.94 8.18 -17.02
CA GLY A 551 -13.84 9.22 -15.98
C GLY A 551 -12.77 10.28 -16.24
N LEU A 552 -13.20 11.51 -16.56
CA LEU A 552 -12.32 12.68 -16.51
C LEU A 552 -11.97 13.01 -15.05
N GLY A 553 -10.69 13.35 -14.79
CA GLY A 553 -10.21 13.62 -13.44
C GLY A 553 -10.07 12.38 -12.56
N GLY A 554 -10.29 11.18 -13.11
CA GLY A 554 -10.00 9.92 -12.44
C GLY A 554 -8.52 9.80 -12.09
N ARG A 555 -8.20 9.19 -10.95
CA ARG A 555 -6.81 8.97 -10.52
C ARG A 555 -6.15 7.88 -11.37
N ALA A 556 -4.87 8.05 -11.61
CA ALA A 556 -4.01 7.09 -12.26
C ALA A 556 -2.73 6.89 -11.43
N TYR A 557 -2.36 5.65 -11.18
CA TYR A 557 -1.10 5.29 -10.54
C TYR A 557 -0.09 4.93 -11.60
N ILE A 558 1.07 5.55 -11.53
CA ILE A 558 2.04 5.56 -12.62
C ILE A 558 3.35 5.03 -12.07
N ARG A 559 3.95 4.09 -12.80
CA ARG A 559 5.25 3.53 -12.49
C ARG A 559 6.18 3.79 -13.66
N PHE A 560 7.17 4.62 -13.42
CA PHE A 560 8.31 4.77 -14.32
C PHE A 560 9.35 3.72 -13.96
N ASN A 561 9.72 2.90 -14.94
CA ASN A 561 10.75 1.88 -14.78
C ASN A 561 12.06 2.38 -15.37
N HIS A 562 13.08 2.51 -14.54
CA HIS A 562 14.41 2.98 -14.93
C HIS A 562 15.40 1.82 -15.17
N GLY A 563 14.90 0.58 -15.19
CA GLY A 563 15.71 -0.63 -15.36
C GLY A 563 16.20 -1.18 -14.02
N SER A 564 17.44 -1.65 -13.97
CA SER A 564 18.04 -2.18 -12.75
C SER A 564 19.33 -1.45 -12.40
N GLU A 565 19.50 -1.10 -11.13
CA GLU A 565 20.67 -0.42 -10.62
C GLU A 565 21.13 -1.11 -9.32
N PRO A 566 22.45 -1.33 -9.10
CA PRO A 566 22.94 -1.89 -7.85
C PRO A 566 22.54 -1.04 -6.64
N LEU A 567 22.18 -1.71 -5.54
CA LEU A 567 21.73 -1.07 -4.29
C LEU A 567 22.65 0.06 -3.82
N PHE A 568 23.97 -0.14 -3.89
CA PHE A 568 24.94 0.89 -3.46
C PHE A 568 24.80 2.20 -4.24
N ARG A 569 24.57 2.14 -5.56
CA ARG A 569 24.43 3.35 -6.38
C ARG A 569 23.11 4.07 -6.09
N GLN A 570 22.02 3.31 -5.91
CA GLN A 570 20.73 3.87 -5.50
C GLN A 570 20.86 4.60 -4.15
N TRP A 571 21.50 3.97 -3.16
CA TRP A 571 21.75 4.57 -1.84
C TRP A 571 22.63 5.82 -1.90
N LEU A 572 23.72 5.78 -2.67
CA LEU A 572 24.61 6.93 -2.84
C LEU A 572 23.89 8.10 -3.50
N ARG A 573 23.05 7.85 -4.51
CA ARG A 573 22.25 8.89 -5.16
C ARG A 573 21.26 9.52 -4.18
N ASN A 574 20.47 8.70 -3.49
CA ASN A 574 19.46 9.20 -2.55
C ASN A 574 20.12 9.97 -1.39
N SER A 575 21.27 9.51 -0.90
CA SER A 575 22.04 10.23 0.13
C SER A 575 22.56 11.58 -0.37
N ARG A 576 23.02 11.66 -1.63
CA ARG A 576 23.45 12.93 -2.24
C ARG A 576 22.27 13.89 -2.43
N GLN A 577 21.11 13.39 -2.86
CA GLN A 577 19.90 14.20 -3.00
C GLN A 577 19.47 14.77 -1.64
N LEU A 578 19.45 13.95 -0.58
CA LEU A 578 19.13 14.40 0.78
C LEU A 578 20.09 15.48 1.32
N LEU A 579 21.38 15.41 0.97
CA LEU A 579 22.36 16.42 1.36
C LEU A 579 22.18 17.71 0.57
N LEU A 580 21.87 17.62 -0.73
CA LEU A 580 21.66 18.77 -1.60
C LEU A 580 20.35 19.52 -1.26
N SER A 581 19.26 18.79 -0.97
CA SER A 581 17.98 19.39 -0.61
C SER A 581 18.06 20.20 0.69
N ARG A 582 18.85 19.75 1.67
CA ARG A 582 19.10 20.49 2.92
C ARG A 582 20.08 21.65 2.81
N SER A 583 20.90 21.70 1.75
CA SER A 583 21.87 22.79 1.52
C SER A 583 21.29 23.99 0.77
N LEU A 584 20.04 23.88 0.30
CA LEU A 584 19.29 24.94 -0.39
C LEU A 584 18.21 25.59 0.49
N LEU A 585 18.12 25.17 1.76
CA LEU A 585 17.46 25.89 2.85
C LEU A 585 18.51 26.73 3.59
#